data_AF-A0A7J9VLX1-F1
#
_entry.id   AF-A0A7J9VLX1-F1
#
_cell.length_a   1.000
_cell.length_b   1.000
_cell.length_c   1.000
_cell.angle_alpha   90.00
_cell.angle_beta   90.00
_cell.angle_gamma   90.00
#
_symmetry.space_group_name_H-M   'P 1'
#
loop_
_entity.id
_entity.type
_entity.pdbx_description
1 polymer ?
#
loop_
_entity_poly.entity_id
_entity_poly.type
_entity_poly.pdbx_seq_one_letter_code
_entity_poly.pdbx_strand_id
1 'polypeptide(L)'
;VSALVNDALTLLAALDLEAIEKVGGKPAEALALLALVAGQDVEPAEDSDGTDGRWRIARKVAPDRVISTVDPEARHAHKTRERRQDGFKAHIVIEPATGLSTAVAVTKTNGTENSDASVGAALLATDTTLATSTGAAEENQPVAEVEVLGDSAYGTGEMLAALDKAGYSPVIKPWPTKPAVVGGFTIDDFTYDEAAGTLTCPASVTRDLSPKRTATFGVACRGCPLKERCTSAKDGRSITLHPHETLQRAHRERAKSPDFQTVYRTHRPMVERSIAWLVRGNRRVPYRGVIKNNAWLHHRVAALNLRRLLALGLDHQAGTWQIV
;
A
#
# COMPACT_ATOMS: atom_id res chain seq x y z
N VAL A 1 -25.30 -23.62 -7.64
CA VAL A 1 -24.90 -22.27 -8.14
C VAL A 1 -25.77 -21.84 -9.31
N SER A 2 -26.01 -22.70 -10.32
CA SER A 2 -26.91 -22.40 -11.46
C SER A 2 -28.24 -21.77 -11.07
N ALA A 3 -28.99 -22.37 -10.13
CA ALA A 3 -30.27 -21.81 -9.68
C ALA A 3 -30.15 -20.36 -9.19
N LEU A 4 -29.20 -20.07 -8.30
CA LEU A 4 -28.98 -18.72 -7.76
C LEU A 4 -28.59 -17.70 -8.85
N VAL A 5 -27.74 -18.11 -9.80
CA VAL A 5 -27.33 -17.24 -10.91
C VAL A 5 -28.52 -16.99 -11.83
N ASN A 6 -29.27 -18.02 -12.20
CA ASN A 6 -30.44 -17.89 -13.07
C ASN A 6 -31.56 -17.07 -12.40
N ASP A 7 -31.78 -17.22 -11.10
CA ASP A 7 -32.75 -16.42 -10.34
C ASP A 7 -32.35 -14.93 -10.37
N ALA A 8 -31.07 -14.63 -10.14
CA ALA A 8 -30.56 -13.26 -10.22
C ALA A 8 -30.67 -12.68 -11.63
N LEU A 9 -30.30 -13.45 -12.66
CA LEU A 9 -30.43 -13.03 -14.06
C LEU A 9 -31.89 -12.81 -14.46
N THR A 10 -32.81 -13.67 -13.98
CA THR A 10 -34.25 -13.52 -14.21
C THR A 10 -34.77 -12.24 -13.57
N LEU A 11 -34.34 -11.94 -12.34
CA LEU A 11 -34.73 -10.71 -11.67
C LEU A 11 -34.16 -9.47 -12.38
N LEU A 12 -32.90 -9.51 -12.80
CA LEU A 12 -32.29 -8.42 -13.57
C LEU A 12 -32.99 -8.20 -14.92
N ALA A 13 -33.39 -9.27 -15.61
CA ALA A 13 -34.11 -9.19 -16.88
C ALA A 13 -35.55 -8.67 -16.75
N ALA A 14 -36.16 -8.82 -15.57
CA ALA A 14 -37.53 -8.37 -15.31
C ALA A 14 -37.63 -6.88 -14.91
N LEU A 15 -36.51 -6.22 -14.64
CA LEU A 15 -36.46 -4.84 -14.14
C LEU A 15 -36.06 -3.85 -15.24
N ASP A 16 -36.61 -2.64 -15.17
CA ASP A 16 -36.18 -1.52 -16.02
C ASP A 16 -34.86 -0.94 -15.51
N LEU A 17 -33.76 -1.56 -15.94
CA LEU A 17 -32.41 -1.22 -15.48
C LEU A 17 -32.06 0.23 -15.83
N GLU A 18 -32.41 0.71 -17.02
CA GLU A 18 -32.12 2.08 -17.46
C GLU A 18 -32.83 3.13 -16.60
N ALA A 19 -34.12 2.92 -16.30
CA ALA A 19 -34.85 3.83 -15.44
C ALA A 19 -34.28 3.85 -14.02
N ILE A 20 -33.91 2.67 -13.48
CA ILE A 20 -33.37 2.56 -12.13
C ILE A 20 -31.97 3.18 -12.03
N GLU A 21 -31.10 2.94 -13.01
CA GLU A 21 -29.77 3.55 -13.08
C GLU A 21 -29.84 5.08 -13.23
N LYS A 22 -30.78 5.58 -14.04
CA LYS A 22 -31.00 7.02 -14.22
C LYS A 22 -31.44 7.72 -12.94
N VAL A 23 -32.27 7.06 -12.12
CA VAL A 23 -32.68 7.58 -10.79
C VAL A 23 -31.53 7.48 -9.78
N GLY A 24 -30.74 6.41 -9.86
CA GLY A 24 -29.58 6.20 -9.00
C GLY A 24 -29.93 5.85 -7.55
N GLY A 25 -28.95 5.98 -6.67
CA GLY A 25 -29.08 5.69 -5.24
C GLY A 25 -29.26 4.20 -4.92
N LYS A 26 -29.93 3.91 -3.80
CA LYS A 26 -30.04 2.53 -3.25
C LYS A 26 -30.59 1.49 -4.23
N PRO A 27 -31.62 1.78 -5.05
CA PRO A 27 -32.11 0.79 -6.02
C PRO A 27 -31.05 0.43 -7.07
N ALA A 28 -30.35 1.41 -7.64
CA ALA A 28 -29.26 1.17 -8.58
C ALA A 28 -28.08 0.44 -7.93
N GLU A 29 -27.71 0.82 -6.70
CA GLU A 29 -26.67 0.13 -5.92
C GLU A 29 -27.03 -1.35 -5.66
N ALA A 30 -28.30 -1.63 -5.35
CA ALA A 30 -28.77 -2.99 -5.11
C ALA A 30 -28.73 -3.85 -6.39
N LEU A 31 -29.07 -3.28 -7.55
CA LEU A 31 -28.96 -3.97 -8.84
C LEU A 31 -27.51 -4.24 -9.23
N ALA A 32 -26.65 -3.23 -9.10
CA ALA A 32 -25.23 -3.39 -9.35
C ALA A 32 -24.63 -4.49 -8.46
N LEU A 33 -25.00 -4.51 -7.18
CA LEU A 33 -24.57 -5.54 -6.23
C LEU A 33 -25.10 -6.92 -6.59
N LEU A 34 -26.37 -7.04 -7.01
CA LEU A 34 -26.96 -8.30 -7.45
C LEU A 34 -26.23 -8.85 -8.68
N ALA A 35 -26.05 -8.01 -9.70
CA ALA A 35 -25.34 -8.38 -10.93
C ALA A 35 -23.90 -8.80 -10.63
N LEU A 36 -23.19 -8.04 -9.77
CA LEU A 36 -21.85 -8.37 -9.33
C LEU A 36 -21.79 -9.72 -8.63
N VAL A 37 -22.63 -9.95 -7.62
CA VAL A 37 -22.60 -11.19 -6.82
C VAL A 37 -23.04 -12.41 -7.65
N ALA A 38 -23.98 -12.23 -8.58
CA ALA A 38 -24.41 -13.28 -9.49
C ALA A 38 -23.32 -13.69 -10.49
N GLY A 39 -22.44 -12.75 -10.89
CA GLY A 39 -21.35 -12.99 -11.83
C GLY A 39 -19.98 -13.25 -11.18
N GLN A 40 -19.76 -12.86 -9.93
CA GLN A 40 -18.46 -13.06 -9.29
C GLN A 40 -18.21 -14.54 -9.00
N ASP A 41 -16.97 -14.98 -9.20
CA ASP A 41 -16.52 -16.35 -8.90
C ASP A 41 -17.34 -17.47 -9.56
N VAL A 42 -18.11 -17.17 -10.61
CA VAL A 42 -18.83 -18.16 -11.42
C VAL A 42 -18.42 -18.08 -12.87
N GLU A 43 -18.56 -19.20 -13.58
CA GLU A 43 -18.36 -19.30 -15.01
C GLU A 43 -19.33 -20.34 -15.59
N PRO A 44 -19.61 -20.32 -16.91
CA PRO A 44 -20.40 -21.36 -17.55
C PRO A 44 -19.88 -22.76 -17.22
N ALA A 45 -20.79 -23.72 -17.14
CA ALA A 45 -20.42 -25.12 -16.96
C ALA A 45 -19.53 -25.62 -18.11
N GLU A 46 -18.85 -26.74 -17.90
CA GLU A 46 -18.16 -27.42 -19.00
C GLU A 46 -19.17 -27.76 -20.10
N ASP A 47 -18.78 -27.50 -21.35
CA ASP A 47 -19.64 -27.61 -22.53
C ASP A 47 -20.92 -26.74 -22.49
N SER A 48 -20.86 -25.57 -21.83
CA SER A 48 -21.92 -24.56 -21.83
C SER A 48 -21.33 -23.18 -22.13
N ASP A 49 -22.08 -22.36 -22.86
CA ASP A 49 -21.82 -20.93 -23.04
C ASP A 49 -22.59 -20.06 -22.03
N GLY A 50 -23.32 -20.69 -21.09
CA GLY A 50 -24.13 -20.05 -20.06
C GLY A 50 -25.57 -19.75 -20.48
N THR A 51 -25.91 -19.84 -21.77
CA THR A 51 -27.26 -19.53 -22.28
C THR A 51 -28.28 -20.61 -21.91
N ASP A 52 -27.80 -21.84 -21.68
CA ASP A 52 -28.59 -22.97 -21.17
C ASP A 52 -28.81 -22.95 -19.64
N GLY A 53 -28.35 -21.87 -18.98
CA GLY A 53 -28.49 -21.67 -17.54
C GLY A 53 -27.61 -22.60 -16.69
N ARG A 54 -26.60 -23.28 -17.27
CA ARG A 54 -25.67 -24.11 -16.50
C ARG A 54 -24.42 -23.32 -16.09
N TRP A 55 -24.24 -23.18 -14.78
CA TRP A 55 -23.13 -22.46 -14.17
C TRP A 55 -22.35 -23.34 -13.20
N ARG A 56 -21.06 -23.05 -13.04
CA ARG A 56 -20.21 -23.64 -11.99
C ARG A 56 -19.40 -22.56 -11.27
N ILE A 57 -18.91 -22.90 -10.09
CA ILE A 57 -17.95 -22.04 -9.37
C ILE A 57 -16.65 -22.04 -10.16
N ALA A 58 -16.17 -20.84 -10.48
CA ALA A 58 -14.91 -20.66 -11.18
C ALA A 58 -13.73 -21.03 -10.26
N ARG A 59 -12.68 -21.67 -10.80
CA ARG A 59 -11.46 -21.98 -10.03
C ARG A 59 -10.50 -20.79 -10.00
N LYS A 60 -11.04 -19.62 -9.67
CA LYS A 60 -10.34 -18.33 -9.56
C LYS A 60 -11.07 -17.46 -8.53
N VAL A 61 -10.41 -16.38 -8.10
CA VAL A 61 -11.01 -15.37 -7.23
C VAL A 61 -11.14 -14.10 -8.05
N ALA A 62 -12.34 -13.53 -8.09
CA ALA A 62 -12.59 -12.28 -8.78
C ALA A 62 -11.75 -11.13 -8.17
N PRO A 63 -11.20 -10.22 -9.01
CA PRO A 63 -10.63 -8.98 -8.51
C PRO A 63 -11.73 -8.15 -7.82
N ASP A 64 -11.35 -7.40 -6.79
CA ASP A 64 -12.28 -6.61 -5.95
C ASP A 64 -13.50 -7.36 -5.39
N ARG A 65 -13.36 -8.68 -5.16
CA ARG A 65 -14.42 -9.54 -4.63
C ARG A 65 -15.18 -8.92 -3.45
N VAL A 66 -16.50 -8.87 -3.58
CA VAL A 66 -17.39 -8.47 -2.49
C VAL A 66 -17.69 -9.68 -1.61
N ILE A 67 -17.37 -9.55 -0.32
CA ILE A 67 -17.52 -10.63 0.66
C ILE A 67 -18.79 -10.54 1.51
N SER A 68 -19.51 -9.41 1.41
CA SER A 68 -20.73 -9.15 2.17
C SER A 68 -21.68 -8.28 1.36
N THR A 69 -22.91 -8.72 1.18
CA THR A 69 -23.98 -7.91 0.56
C THR A 69 -24.51 -6.83 1.51
N VAL A 70 -24.19 -6.95 2.80
CA VAL A 70 -24.68 -6.09 3.87
C VAL A 70 -23.65 -5.00 4.21
N ASP A 71 -22.37 -5.28 3.98
CA ASP A 71 -21.26 -4.32 4.05
C ASP A 71 -20.38 -4.45 2.79
N PRO A 72 -20.84 -3.89 1.65
CA PRO A 72 -20.20 -4.09 0.36
C PRO A 72 -18.81 -3.48 0.23
N GLU A 73 -18.32 -2.74 1.23
CA GLU A 73 -16.97 -2.17 1.26
C GLU A 73 -15.99 -3.00 2.10
N ALA A 74 -16.47 -3.93 2.92
CA ALA A 74 -15.60 -4.88 3.61
C ALA A 74 -14.91 -5.79 2.59
N ARG A 75 -13.64 -6.09 2.84
CA ARG A 75 -12.79 -6.86 1.90
C ARG A 75 -11.98 -7.91 2.62
N HIS A 76 -11.65 -8.97 1.89
CA HIS A 76 -10.77 -10.02 2.38
C HIS A 76 -9.31 -9.56 2.31
N ALA A 77 -8.61 -9.56 3.43
CA ALA A 77 -7.21 -9.19 3.54
C ALA A 77 -6.34 -10.41 3.90
N HIS A 78 -5.16 -10.48 3.28
CA HIS A 78 -4.10 -11.39 3.70
C HIS A 78 -3.05 -10.62 4.49
N LYS A 79 -2.95 -10.87 5.80
CA LYS A 79 -1.82 -10.38 6.59
C LYS A 79 -0.60 -11.28 6.43
N THR A 80 -0.83 -12.59 6.32
CA THR A 80 0.16 -13.61 5.93
C THR A 80 -0.55 -14.69 5.10
N ARG A 81 0.18 -15.71 4.62
CA ARG A 81 -0.44 -16.86 3.94
C ARG A 81 -1.50 -17.56 4.81
N GLU A 82 -1.27 -17.59 6.12
CA GLU A 82 -2.11 -18.28 7.10
C GLU A 82 -3.09 -17.34 7.82
N ARG A 83 -2.76 -16.05 7.95
CA ARG A 83 -3.61 -15.09 8.65
C ARG A 83 -4.43 -14.27 7.65
N ARG A 84 -5.69 -14.69 7.51
CA ARG A 84 -6.74 -14.03 6.74
C ARG A 84 -7.63 -13.20 7.66
N GLN A 85 -8.07 -12.05 7.19
CA GLN A 85 -8.94 -11.17 7.97
C GLN A 85 -9.89 -10.42 7.05
N ASP A 86 -11.17 -10.42 7.39
CA ASP A 86 -12.18 -9.62 6.72
C ASP A 86 -12.32 -8.26 7.39
N GLY A 87 -12.56 -7.22 6.58
CA GLY A 87 -12.90 -5.89 7.07
C GLY A 87 -12.12 -4.79 6.34
N PHE A 88 -11.53 -3.90 7.13
CA PHE A 88 -10.91 -2.65 6.68
C PHE A 88 -9.46 -2.56 7.17
N LYS A 89 -8.71 -1.65 6.58
CA LYS A 89 -7.34 -1.33 6.98
C LYS A 89 -7.30 0.04 7.63
N ALA A 90 -6.69 0.13 8.80
CA ALA A 90 -6.39 1.40 9.46
C ALA A 90 -4.93 1.77 9.16
N HIS A 91 -4.73 3.02 8.74
CA HIS A 91 -3.45 3.67 8.47
C HIS A 91 -3.26 4.79 9.49
N ILE A 92 -2.03 4.97 9.95
CA ILE A 92 -1.72 5.87 11.06
C ILE A 92 -0.32 6.47 10.88
N VAL A 93 -0.24 7.79 10.99
CA VAL A 93 1.00 8.56 11.09
C VAL A 93 1.22 8.91 12.56
N ILE A 94 2.43 8.73 13.03
CA ILE A 94 2.80 8.90 14.45
C ILE A 94 4.08 9.73 14.51
N GLU A 95 4.08 10.78 15.33
CA GLU A 95 5.30 11.46 15.73
C GLU A 95 6.01 10.56 16.77
N PRO A 96 7.18 9.96 16.45
CA PRO A 96 7.70 8.85 17.20
C PRO A 96 8.37 9.23 18.54
N ALA A 97 8.73 10.48 18.78
CA ALA A 97 9.31 10.90 20.07
C ALA A 97 8.22 10.97 21.16
N THR A 98 7.10 11.60 20.84
CA THR A 98 5.95 11.74 21.72
C THR A 98 5.01 10.53 21.66
N GLY A 99 4.92 9.82 20.53
CA GLY A 99 3.93 8.77 20.30
C GLY A 99 2.52 9.31 20.05
N LEU A 100 2.39 10.58 19.67
CA LEU A 100 1.13 11.19 19.25
C LEU A 100 0.84 10.80 17.80
N SER A 101 -0.42 10.47 17.52
CA SER A 101 -0.86 10.23 16.15
C SER A 101 -1.26 11.55 15.51
N THR A 102 -0.73 11.86 14.34
CA THR A 102 -0.95 13.15 13.67
C THR A 102 -1.97 13.07 12.55
N ALA A 103 -2.03 11.92 11.86
CA ALA A 103 -3.02 11.66 10.81
C ALA A 103 -3.43 10.18 10.81
N VAL A 104 -4.69 9.90 10.46
CA VAL A 104 -5.22 8.53 10.36
C VAL A 104 -6.24 8.39 9.23
N ALA A 105 -6.31 7.20 8.65
CA ALA A 105 -7.35 6.86 7.69
C ALA A 105 -7.80 5.41 7.83
N VAL A 106 -9.07 5.14 7.55
CA VAL A 106 -9.57 3.80 7.26
C VAL A 106 -9.77 3.67 5.76
N THR A 107 -9.35 2.55 5.18
CA THR A 107 -9.60 2.21 3.77
C THR A 107 -10.11 0.79 3.63
N LYS A 108 -10.55 0.44 2.42
CA LYS A 108 -10.66 -0.97 2.00
C LYS A 108 -9.29 -1.66 2.10
N THR A 109 -9.26 -2.99 2.13
CA THR A 109 -8.01 -3.76 2.32
C THR A 109 -7.33 -4.16 1.01
N ASN A 110 -7.92 -3.83 -0.13
CA ASN A 110 -7.46 -4.14 -1.47
C ASN A 110 -7.49 -2.89 -2.37
N GLY A 111 -6.97 -3.01 -3.59
CA GLY A 111 -6.82 -1.86 -4.50
C GLY A 111 -5.46 -1.20 -4.34
N THR A 112 -4.89 -0.76 -5.45
CA THR A 112 -3.56 -0.11 -5.48
C THR A 112 -3.58 1.23 -4.76
N GLU A 113 -4.70 1.95 -4.87
CA GLU A 113 -4.97 3.22 -4.20
C GLU A 113 -5.03 3.09 -2.67
N ASN A 114 -5.38 1.91 -2.16
CA ASN A 114 -5.44 1.60 -0.72
C ASN A 114 -4.18 0.91 -0.20
N SER A 115 -3.11 0.88 -0.99
CA SER A 115 -1.81 0.35 -0.55
C SER A 115 -1.22 1.18 0.60
N ASP A 116 -0.36 0.57 1.42
CA ASP A 116 0.31 1.27 2.54
C ASP A 116 1.02 2.54 2.06
N ALA A 117 1.84 2.42 1.02
CA ALA A 117 2.56 3.53 0.42
C ALA A 117 1.62 4.64 -0.11
N SER A 118 0.58 4.30 -0.86
CA SER A 118 -0.33 5.29 -1.45
C SER A 118 -1.08 6.08 -0.38
N VAL A 119 -1.63 5.38 0.62
CA VAL A 119 -2.37 6.03 1.71
C VAL A 119 -1.42 6.78 2.65
N GLY A 120 -0.23 6.22 2.93
CA GLY A 120 0.81 6.88 3.71
C GLY A 120 1.26 8.20 3.11
N ALA A 121 1.52 8.24 1.80
CA ALA A 121 1.85 9.48 1.08
C ALA A 121 0.72 10.51 1.18
N ALA A 122 -0.54 10.08 0.98
CA ALA A 122 -1.70 10.96 1.08
C ALA A 122 -1.88 11.52 2.50
N LEU A 123 -1.69 10.70 3.53
CA LEU A 123 -1.80 11.14 4.92
C LEU A 123 -0.75 12.19 5.27
N LEU A 124 0.52 11.96 4.89
CA LEU A 124 1.60 12.93 5.12
C LEU A 124 1.34 14.26 4.41
N ALA A 125 0.80 14.24 3.19
CA ALA A 125 0.45 15.45 2.45
C ALA A 125 -0.68 16.27 3.11
N THR A 126 -1.52 15.64 3.93
CA THR A 126 -2.61 16.30 4.67
C THR A 126 -2.27 16.61 6.12
N ASP A 127 -1.08 16.22 6.58
CA ASP A 127 -0.67 16.38 7.96
C ASP A 127 -0.26 17.83 8.23
N THR A 128 -1.15 18.58 8.86
CA THR A 128 -0.92 19.99 9.19
C THR A 128 0.20 20.19 10.20
N THR A 129 0.64 19.13 10.89
CA THR A 129 1.76 19.21 11.85
C THR A 129 3.13 19.24 11.17
N LEU A 130 3.19 18.85 9.88
CA LEU A 130 4.42 18.90 9.07
C LEU A 130 4.58 20.23 8.31
N ALA A 131 3.51 21.04 8.23
CA ALA A 131 3.45 22.27 7.41
C ALA A 131 4.01 23.53 8.09
N THR A 132 4.53 23.43 9.31
CA THR A 132 4.99 24.57 10.12
C THR A 132 6.40 25.08 9.80
N SER A 133 7.04 24.60 8.73
CA SER A 133 8.36 25.11 8.31
C SER A 133 8.32 26.26 7.30
N THR A 134 7.15 26.61 6.75
CA THR A 134 7.06 27.64 5.68
C THR A 134 6.22 28.86 6.04
N GLY A 135 5.73 29.00 7.27
CA GLY A 135 4.94 30.16 7.69
C GLY A 135 5.17 30.50 9.16
N ALA A 136 5.85 31.62 9.42
CA ALA A 136 6.21 32.15 10.73
C ALA A 136 7.33 31.40 11.50
N ALA A 137 8.33 30.87 10.78
CA ALA A 137 9.63 30.70 11.42
C ALA A 137 10.18 32.11 11.73
N GLU A 138 10.51 32.37 12.99
CA GLU A 138 11.41 33.46 13.35
C GLU A 138 12.65 33.38 12.43
N GLU A 139 13.13 34.52 11.92
CA GLU A 139 14.12 34.67 10.83
C GLU A 139 15.48 33.95 11.00
N ASN A 140 15.67 33.09 11.99
CA ASN A 140 16.91 32.35 12.24
C ASN A 140 16.74 30.91 12.75
N GLN A 141 15.56 30.29 12.64
CA GLN A 141 15.40 28.89 13.06
C GLN A 141 15.55 27.93 11.87
N PRO A 142 16.55 27.03 11.88
CA PRO A 142 16.68 26.04 10.81
C PRO A 142 15.42 25.18 10.77
N VAL A 143 14.81 25.10 9.59
CA VAL A 143 13.73 24.15 9.32
C VAL A 143 14.27 22.76 9.61
N ALA A 144 13.73 22.11 10.64
CA ALA A 144 14.11 20.74 10.95
C ALA A 144 13.77 19.84 9.75
N GLU A 145 14.75 19.06 9.31
CA GLU A 145 14.56 18.06 8.26
C GLU A 145 13.51 17.04 8.73
N VAL A 146 12.47 16.81 7.91
CA VAL A 146 11.41 15.85 8.25
C VAL A 146 11.85 14.46 7.83
N GLU A 147 12.07 13.58 8.81
CA GLU A 147 12.33 12.17 8.59
C GLU A 147 11.04 11.34 8.63
N VAL A 148 10.78 10.56 7.58
CA VAL A 148 9.60 9.70 7.48
C VAL A 148 9.98 8.25 7.69
N LEU A 149 9.55 7.68 8.80
CA LEU A 149 9.81 6.30 9.16
C LEU A 149 8.67 5.37 8.68
N GLY A 150 9.03 4.19 8.17
CA GLY A 150 8.06 3.21 7.71
C GLY A 150 8.62 1.80 7.60
N ASP A 151 7.73 0.80 7.61
CA ASP A 151 8.13 -0.56 7.23
C ASP A 151 8.28 -0.70 5.71
N SER A 152 8.70 -1.88 5.26
CA SER A 152 8.95 -2.10 3.83
C SER A 152 7.73 -1.90 2.95
N ALA A 153 6.50 -2.06 3.44
CA ALA A 153 5.31 -1.83 2.63
C ALA A 153 5.16 -0.36 2.19
N TYR A 154 5.81 0.57 2.89
CA TYR A 154 5.89 1.98 2.50
C TYR A 154 7.09 2.29 1.60
N GLY A 155 8.02 1.36 1.39
CA GLY A 155 9.25 1.58 0.61
C GLY A 155 9.09 1.44 -0.91
N THR A 156 7.95 1.84 -1.47
CA THR A 156 7.71 1.78 -2.93
C THR A 156 8.38 2.93 -3.67
N GLY A 157 8.58 2.78 -4.97
CA GLY A 157 9.16 3.84 -5.79
C GLY A 157 8.33 5.13 -5.77
N GLU A 158 7.01 5.00 -5.82
CA GLU A 158 6.06 6.11 -5.78
C GLU A 158 6.11 6.85 -4.44
N MET A 159 6.21 6.15 -3.31
CA MET A 159 6.34 6.77 -1.99
C MET A 159 7.65 7.52 -1.87
N LEU A 160 8.77 6.92 -2.30
CA LEU A 160 10.06 7.59 -2.28
C LEU A 160 10.06 8.85 -3.16
N ALA A 161 9.41 8.81 -4.33
CA ALA A 161 9.25 9.98 -5.18
C ALA A 161 8.34 11.06 -4.54
N ALA A 162 7.28 10.66 -3.84
CA ALA A 162 6.42 11.60 -3.12
C ALA A 162 7.17 12.29 -1.98
N LEU A 163 8.00 11.55 -1.23
CA LEU A 163 8.83 12.10 -0.15
C LEU A 163 9.93 13.02 -0.67
N ASP A 164 10.62 12.62 -1.74
CA ASP A 164 11.62 13.44 -2.41
C ASP A 164 11.03 14.78 -2.88
N LYS A 165 9.85 14.74 -3.51
CA LYS A 165 9.10 15.94 -3.93
C LYS A 165 8.70 16.83 -2.75
N ALA A 166 8.41 16.25 -1.58
CA ALA A 166 8.07 16.98 -0.37
C ALA A 166 9.30 17.49 0.42
N GLY A 167 10.52 17.13 -0.01
CA GLY A 167 11.74 17.45 0.72
C GLY A 167 11.90 16.66 2.03
N TYR A 168 11.28 15.49 2.12
CA TYR A 168 11.31 14.63 3.31
C TYR A 168 12.32 13.49 3.15
N SER A 169 13.03 13.17 4.21
CA SER A 169 14.04 12.11 4.23
C SER A 169 13.42 10.74 4.58
N PRO A 170 13.42 9.74 3.67
CA PRO A 170 12.81 8.45 3.94
C PRO A 170 13.71 7.57 4.82
N VAL A 171 13.30 7.35 6.07
CA VAL A 171 13.84 6.34 6.99
C VAL A 171 12.95 5.09 6.97
N ILE A 172 12.69 4.61 5.76
CA ILE A 172 11.79 3.47 5.48
C ILE A 172 12.62 2.21 5.26
N LYS A 173 12.29 1.09 5.90
CA LYS A 173 13.04 -0.16 5.70
C LYS A 173 12.93 -0.63 4.23
N PRO A 174 13.99 -0.70 3.42
CA PRO A 174 13.85 -1.12 2.02
C PRO A 174 13.38 -2.56 1.88
N TRP A 175 12.68 -2.87 0.79
CA TRP A 175 12.45 -4.26 0.40
C TRP A 175 13.79 -4.95 0.08
N PRO A 176 13.99 -6.21 0.54
CA PRO A 176 15.15 -6.98 0.15
C PRO A 176 15.13 -7.23 -1.35
N THR A 177 16.27 -7.02 -2.01
CA THR A 177 16.47 -7.43 -3.39
C THR A 177 16.64 -8.95 -3.44
N LYS A 178 15.93 -9.60 -4.38
CA LYS A 178 15.99 -11.05 -4.55
C LYS A 178 16.85 -11.38 -5.78
N PRO A 179 17.98 -12.09 -5.61
CA PRO A 179 18.78 -12.50 -6.75
C PRO A 179 18.03 -13.59 -7.55
N ALA A 180 18.37 -13.71 -8.84
CA ALA A 180 17.76 -14.73 -9.71
C ALA A 180 18.21 -16.15 -9.37
N VAL A 181 19.43 -16.24 -8.84
CA VAL A 181 20.09 -17.46 -8.39
C VAL A 181 20.47 -17.24 -6.94
N VAL A 182 20.32 -18.24 -6.09
CA VAL A 182 20.67 -18.14 -4.66
C VAL A 182 22.15 -17.75 -4.51
N GLY A 183 22.44 -16.70 -3.74
CA GLY A 183 23.80 -16.14 -3.60
C GLY A 183 24.37 -15.45 -4.85
N GLY A 184 23.53 -15.27 -5.87
CA GLY A 184 23.89 -14.64 -7.13
C GLY A 184 23.76 -13.11 -7.12
N PHE A 185 23.89 -12.53 -8.32
CA PHE A 185 23.73 -11.09 -8.51
C PHE A 185 22.26 -10.65 -8.35
N THR A 186 22.10 -9.51 -7.68
CA THR A 186 20.87 -8.75 -7.53
C THR A 186 20.79 -7.67 -8.61
N ILE A 187 19.70 -6.90 -8.61
CA ILE A 187 19.55 -5.74 -9.47
C ILE A 187 20.60 -4.65 -9.18
N ASP A 188 21.08 -4.55 -7.93
CA ASP A 188 22.02 -3.52 -7.50
C ASP A 188 23.45 -3.76 -7.99
N ASP A 189 23.77 -4.99 -8.41
CA ASP A 189 25.05 -5.33 -9.05
C ASP A 189 25.14 -4.87 -10.51
N PHE A 190 24.04 -4.37 -11.09
CA PHE A 190 24.00 -3.81 -12.43
C PHE A 190 24.12 -2.29 -12.35
N THR A 191 24.93 -1.68 -13.21
CA THR A 191 25.07 -0.22 -13.31
C THR A 191 23.95 0.33 -14.17
N TYR A 192 23.04 1.10 -13.58
CA TYR A 192 21.96 1.79 -14.27
C TYR A 192 22.39 3.23 -14.59
N ASP A 193 22.37 3.59 -15.88
CA ASP A 193 22.51 4.96 -16.35
C ASP A 193 21.13 5.47 -16.77
N GLU A 194 20.56 6.34 -15.95
CA GLU A 194 19.25 6.92 -16.19
C GLU A 194 19.23 7.88 -17.37
N ALA A 195 20.28 8.69 -17.53
CA ALA A 195 20.35 9.70 -18.59
C ALA A 195 20.50 9.04 -19.96
N ALA A 196 21.33 8.01 -20.06
CA ALA A 196 21.49 7.23 -21.28
C ALA A 196 20.37 6.20 -21.49
N GLY A 197 19.59 5.88 -20.45
CA GLY A 197 18.56 4.85 -20.51
C GLY A 197 19.16 3.46 -20.74
N THR A 198 20.28 3.14 -20.08
CA THR A 198 21.01 1.89 -20.27
C THR A 198 21.24 1.13 -18.96
N LEU A 199 21.44 -0.18 -19.08
CA LEU A 199 21.82 -1.04 -17.97
C LEU A 199 23.05 -1.88 -18.35
N THR A 200 24.09 -1.80 -17.53
CA THR A 200 25.34 -2.54 -17.70
C THR A 200 25.43 -3.67 -16.68
N CYS A 201 25.67 -4.89 -17.15
CA CYS A 201 25.78 -6.06 -16.27
C CYS A 201 27.19 -6.20 -15.65
N PRO A 202 27.37 -7.07 -14.63
CA PRO A 202 28.68 -7.34 -14.02
C PRO A 202 29.77 -7.87 -14.97
N ALA A 203 29.39 -8.35 -16.16
CA ALA A 203 30.33 -8.75 -17.22
C ALA A 203 30.62 -7.60 -18.22
N SER A 204 30.30 -6.35 -17.84
CA SER A 204 30.52 -5.13 -18.63
C SER A 204 29.78 -5.08 -19.98
N VAL A 205 28.71 -5.85 -20.14
CA VAL A 205 27.83 -5.75 -21.31
C VAL A 205 26.74 -4.72 -21.01
N THR A 206 26.59 -3.73 -21.88
CA THR A 206 25.55 -2.69 -21.79
C THR A 206 24.40 -2.98 -22.74
N ARG A 207 23.17 -2.70 -22.29
CA ARG A 207 21.95 -2.78 -23.09
C ARG A 207 21.08 -1.57 -22.87
N ASP A 208 20.49 -1.09 -23.95
CA ASP A 208 19.45 -0.06 -23.90
C ASP A 208 18.18 -0.61 -23.26
N LEU A 209 17.47 0.27 -22.57
CA LEU A 209 16.16 -0.03 -22.02
C LEU A 209 15.10 0.09 -23.12
N SER A 210 14.26 -0.93 -23.24
CA SER A 210 13.03 -0.83 -24.04
C SER A 210 12.06 0.22 -23.48
N PRO A 211 10.99 0.60 -24.22
CA PRO A 211 9.95 1.50 -23.69
C PRO A 211 9.30 1.02 -22.38
N LYS A 212 9.28 -0.30 -22.14
CA LYS A 212 8.82 -0.91 -20.88
C LYS A 212 9.88 -0.93 -19.78
N ARG A 213 11.01 -0.24 -19.98
CA ARG A 213 12.18 -0.18 -19.09
C ARG A 213 12.82 -1.55 -18.83
N THR A 214 12.77 -2.44 -19.82
CA THR A 214 13.42 -3.75 -19.76
C THR A 214 14.73 -3.77 -20.55
N ALA A 215 15.83 -4.14 -19.90
CA ALA A 215 17.10 -4.51 -20.53
C ALA A 215 17.15 -6.03 -20.74
N THR A 216 17.36 -6.45 -21.99
CA THR A 216 17.46 -7.86 -22.38
C THR A 216 18.90 -8.18 -22.82
N PHE A 217 19.64 -8.97 -22.04
CA PHE A 217 21.04 -9.29 -22.34
C PHE A 217 21.16 -10.40 -23.40
N GLY A 218 20.20 -11.32 -23.44
CA GLY A 218 20.01 -12.25 -24.54
C GLY A 218 21.24 -13.10 -24.82
N VAL A 219 21.65 -13.12 -26.09
CA VAL A 219 22.81 -13.88 -26.59
C VAL A 219 24.12 -13.54 -25.90
N ALA A 220 24.28 -12.34 -25.30
CA ALA A 220 25.49 -11.99 -24.55
C ALA A 220 25.70 -12.85 -23.30
N CYS A 221 24.64 -13.51 -22.81
CA CYS A 221 24.76 -14.48 -21.73
C CYS A 221 25.25 -15.87 -22.21
N ARG A 222 25.27 -16.16 -23.52
CA ARG A 222 25.78 -17.44 -24.04
C ARG A 222 27.30 -17.48 -23.87
N GLY A 223 27.81 -18.47 -23.14
CA GLY A 223 29.23 -18.58 -22.83
C GLY A 223 29.76 -17.57 -21.81
N CYS A 224 28.89 -16.74 -21.21
CA CYS A 224 29.32 -15.79 -20.18
C CYS A 224 29.78 -16.54 -18.92
N PRO A 225 31.00 -16.30 -18.40
CA PRO A 225 31.54 -17.01 -17.23
C PRO A 225 30.77 -16.68 -15.94
N LEU A 226 30.07 -15.54 -15.90
CA LEU A 226 29.24 -15.12 -14.77
C LEU A 226 27.80 -15.64 -14.84
N LYS A 227 27.42 -16.37 -15.89
CA LYS A 227 26.02 -16.79 -16.14
C LYS A 227 25.43 -17.55 -14.96
N GLU A 228 26.17 -18.53 -14.42
CA GLU A 228 25.69 -19.40 -13.33
C GLU A 228 25.34 -18.61 -12.06
N ARG A 229 26.05 -17.50 -11.79
CA ARG A 229 25.74 -16.58 -10.68
C ARG A 229 24.70 -15.51 -11.04
N CYS A 230 24.41 -15.30 -12.31
CA CYS A 230 23.56 -14.21 -12.80
C CYS A 230 22.12 -14.64 -13.11
N THR A 231 21.93 -15.80 -13.75
CA THR A 231 20.61 -16.26 -14.19
C THR A 231 20.55 -17.75 -14.52
N SER A 232 19.40 -18.38 -14.25
CA SER A 232 19.05 -19.73 -14.72
C SER A 232 18.26 -19.72 -16.05
N ALA A 233 17.94 -18.55 -16.59
CA ALA A 233 17.16 -18.43 -17.82
C ALA A 233 17.93 -18.95 -19.04
N LYS A 234 17.26 -19.75 -19.88
CA LYS A 234 17.84 -20.32 -21.10
C LYS A 234 18.26 -19.22 -22.09
N ASP A 235 17.40 -18.21 -22.26
CA ASP A 235 17.58 -17.12 -23.23
C ASP A 235 18.39 -15.94 -22.69
N GLY A 236 18.96 -16.06 -21.49
CA GLY A 236 19.74 -15.01 -20.85
C GLY A 236 18.91 -14.12 -19.91
N ARG A 237 19.61 -13.21 -19.23
CA ARG A 237 19.02 -12.35 -18.20
C ARG A 237 18.20 -11.24 -18.85
N SER A 238 17.01 -11.00 -18.33
CA SER A 238 16.23 -9.79 -18.58
C SER A 238 15.90 -9.13 -17.24
N ILE A 239 16.00 -7.80 -17.19
CA ILE A 239 15.72 -7.01 -15.98
C ILE A 239 14.82 -5.85 -16.39
N THR A 240 13.67 -5.73 -15.73
CA THR A 240 12.78 -4.58 -15.83
C THR A 240 13.03 -3.65 -14.66
N LEU A 241 13.37 -2.39 -14.94
CA LEU A 241 13.60 -1.37 -13.93
C LEU A 241 12.32 -0.62 -13.62
N HIS A 242 12.15 -0.26 -12.35
CA HIS A 242 11.05 0.62 -11.96
C HIS A 242 11.24 2.03 -12.58
N PRO A 243 10.16 2.81 -12.81
CA PRO A 243 10.28 4.23 -13.16
C PRO A 243 11.16 5.02 -12.18
N HIS A 244 11.00 4.76 -10.88
CA HIS A 244 11.78 5.38 -9.79
C HIS A 244 12.99 4.55 -9.32
N GLU A 245 13.68 3.86 -10.24
CA GLU A 245 14.78 2.95 -9.88
C GLU A 245 15.96 3.68 -9.20
N THR A 246 16.32 4.88 -9.68
CA THR A 246 17.39 5.69 -9.09
C THR A 246 17.13 6.01 -7.62
N LEU A 247 15.91 6.48 -7.30
CA LEU A 247 15.49 6.75 -5.93
C LEU A 247 15.53 5.49 -5.06
N GLN A 248 15.07 4.36 -5.59
CA GLN A 248 15.10 3.09 -4.86
C GLN A 248 16.54 2.61 -4.56
N ARG A 249 17.46 2.75 -5.52
CA ARG A 249 18.89 2.41 -5.33
C ARG A 249 19.55 3.30 -4.30
N ALA A 250 19.39 4.62 -4.45
CA ALA A 250 19.91 5.59 -3.49
C ALA A 250 19.35 5.34 -2.07
N HIS A 251 18.06 5.00 -1.97
CA HIS A 251 17.44 4.66 -0.69
C HIS A 251 17.99 3.35 -0.10
N ARG A 252 18.15 2.28 -0.90
CA ARG A 252 18.79 1.03 -0.44
C ARG A 252 20.22 1.25 0.05
N GLU A 253 20.98 2.13 -0.61
CA GLU A 253 22.33 2.48 -0.18
C GLU A 253 22.32 3.26 1.14
N ARG A 254 21.50 4.31 1.24
CA ARG A 254 21.32 5.08 2.50
C ARG A 254 20.95 4.18 3.67
N ALA A 255 20.09 3.19 3.46
CA ALA A 255 19.64 2.28 4.51
C ALA A 255 20.75 1.39 5.10
N LYS A 256 21.91 1.30 4.44
CA LYS A 256 23.10 0.61 4.98
C LYS A 256 23.83 1.44 6.03
N SER A 257 23.62 2.75 6.07
CA SER A 257 24.35 3.63 6.99
C SER A 257 24.00 3.33 8.47
N PRO A 258 24.97 3.45 9.40
CA PRO A 258 24.71 3.29 10.82
C PRO A 258 23.69 4.30 11.36
N ASP A 259 23.70 5.53 10.85
CA ASP A 259 22.79 6.60 11.28
C ASP A 259 21.34 6.25 10.95
N PHE A 260 21.08 5.82 9.71
CA PHE A 260 19.77 5.34 9.29
C PHE A 260 19.27 4.22 10.20
N GLN A 261 20.13 3.22 10.46
CA GLN A 261 19.77 2.08 11.30
C GLN A 261 19.50 2.49 12.75
N THR A 262 20.24 3.47 13.24
CA THR A 262 20.10 4.00 14.61
C THR A 262 18.77 4.72 14.75
N VAL A 263 18.45 5.68 13.87
CA VAL A 263 17.16 6.40 13.88
C VAL A 263 16.00 5.40 13.80
N TYR A 264 16.05 4.47 12.84
CA TYR A 264 14.99 3.47 12.68
C TYR A 264 14.80 2.60 13.94
N ARG A 265 15.89 2.12 14.57
CA ARG A 265 15.82 1.28 15.77
C ARG A 265 15.36 2.05 17.00
N THR A 266 15.77 3.31 17.14
CA THR A 266 15.40 4.18 18.26
C THR A 266 13.90 4.45 18.30
N HIS A 267 13.30 4.77 17.15
CA HIS A 267 11.92 5.25 17.09
C HIS A 267 10.87 4.16 16.87
N ARG A 268 11.24 3.06 16.21
CA ARG A 268 10.31 1.94 15.93
C ARG A 268 9.53 1.44 17.16
N PRO A 269 10.14 1.24 18.36
CA PRO A 269 9.40 0.74 19.52
C PRO A 269 8.19 1.60 19.92
N MET A 270 8.26 2.92 19.77
CA MET A 270 7.13 3.82 20.09
C MET A 270 5.98 3.66 19.09
N VAL A 271 6.30 3.51 17.80
CA VAL A 271 5.31 3.25 16.75
C VAL A 271 4.57 1.94 17.01
N GLU A 272 5.29 0.86 17.27
CA GLU A 272 4.71 -0.46 17.56
C GLU A 272 3.82 -0.41 18.82
N ARG A 273 4.24 0.33 19.85
CA ARG A 273 3.46 0.54 21.07
C ARG A 273 2.18 1.35 20.82
N SER A 274 2.25 2.39 20.00
CA SER A 274 1.10 3.21 19.63
C SER A 274 0.06 2.41 18.84
N ILE A 275 0.51 1.55 17.91
CA ILE A 275 -0.35 0.59 17.22
C ILE A 275 -0.97 -0.40 18.22
N ALA A 276 -0.20 -0.87 19.21
CA ALA A 276 -0.73 -1.75 20.26
C ALA A 276 -1.83 -1.07 21.10
N TRP A 277 -1.68 0.21 21.45
CA TRP A 277 -2.73 0.98 22.12
C TRP A 277 -3.97 1.15 21.26
N LEU A 278 -3.78 1.49 19.97
CA LEU A 278 -4.87 1.62 19.01
C LEU A 278 -5.72 0.35 18.96
N VAL A 279 -5.10 -0.81 18.97
CA VAL A 279 -5.81 -2.07 18.68
C VAL A 279 -6.25 -2.85 19.92
N ARG A 280 -5.75 -2.50 21.12
CA ARG A 280 -6.08 -3.19 22.38
C ARG A 280 -7.59 -3.16 22.63
N GLY A 281 -8.21 -4.35 22.65
CA GLY A 281 -9.66 -4.53 22.83
C GLY A 281 -10.53 -4.04 21.65
N ASN A 282 -9.93 -3.59 20.55
CA ASN A 282 -10.62 -2.84 19.48
C ASN A 282 -10.15 -3.27 18.08
N ARG A 283 -9.98 -4.59 17.90
CA ARG A 283 -9.59 -5.19 16.61
C ARG A 283 -10.75 -5.34 15.62
N ARG A 284 -11.97 -4.96 16.02
CA ARG A 284 -13.18 -4.92 15.18
C ARG A 284 -13.70 -3.49 15.19
N VAL A 285 -14.20 -3.06 14.04
CA VAL A 285 -14.86 -1.76 13.89
C VAL A 285 -16.38 -1.93 14.03
N PRO A 286 -17.11 -0.96 14.58
CA PRO A 286 -18.52 -1.13 14.92
C PRO A 286 -19.49 -0.80 13.79
N TYR A 287 -19.02 -0.15 12.71
CA TYR A 287 -19.89 0.33 11.63
C TYR A 287 -19.66 -0.40 10.32
N ARG A 288 -20.59 -0.18 9.38
CA ARG A 288 -20.50 -0.62 7.99
C ARG A 288 -19.97 0.52 7.12
N GLY A 289 -19.15 0.17 6.14
CA GLY A 289 -18.52 1.12 5.23
C GLY A 289 -17.33 1.89 5.80
N VAL A 290 -16.52 2.42 4.89
CA VAL A 290 -15.27 3.12 5.18
C VAL A 290 -15.53 4.41 5.93
N ILE A 291 -16.49 5.24 5.49
CA ILE A 291 -16.73 6.59 6.04
C ILE A 291 -17.00 6.55 7.54
N LYS A 292 -17.93 5.71 7.98
CA LYS A 292 -18.32 5.62 9.40
C LYS A 292 -17.20 5.03 10.26
N ASN A 293 -16.49 4.03 9.74
CA ASN A 293 -15.35 3.44 10.44
C ASN A 293 -14.14 4.39 10.48
N ASN A 294 -13.98 5.25 9.49
CA ASN A 294 -12.99 6.31 9.48
C ASN A 294 -13.27 7.34 10.59
N ALA A 295 -14.51 7.82 10.70
CA ALA A 295 -14.92 8.72 11.78
C ALA A 295 -14.71 8.07 13.17
N TRP A 296 -15.04 6.79 13.31
CA TRP A 296 -14.76 6.03 14.53
C TRP A 296 -13.27 5.98 14.88
N LEU A 297 -12.41 5.73 13.88
CA LEU A 297 -10.96 5.70 14.08
C LEU A 297 -10.44 7.05 14.57
N HIS A 298 -10.91 8.16 13.99
CA HIS A 298 -10.54 9.51 14.40
C HIS A 298 -10.90 9.77 15.87
N HIS A 299 -12.12 9.45 16.29
CA HIS A 299 -12.52 9.60 17.69
C HIS A 299 -11.68 8.75 18.64
N ARG A 300 -11.39 7.51 18.25
CA ARG A 300 -10.55 6.62 19.05
C ARG A 300 -9.13 7.15 19.20
N VAL A 301 -8.55 7.64 18.12
CA VAL A 301 -7.18 8.18 18.09
C VAL A 301 -7.11 9.48 18.89
N ALA A 302 -8.12 10.36 18.78
CA ALA A 302 -8.20 11.56 19.61
C ALA A 302 -8.18 11.25 21.12
N ALA A 303 -8.95 10.23 21.55
CA ALA A 303 -8.94 9.78 22.94
C ALA A 303 -7.58 9.20 23.38
N LEU A 304 -6.89 8.47 22.49
CA LEU A 304 -5.56 7.93 22.75
C LEU A 304 -4.50 9.03 22.82
N ASN A 305 -4.57 10.03 21.95
CA ASN A 305 -3.72 11.21 22.00
C ASN A 305 -3.93 11.99 23.30
N LEU A 306 -5.17 12.23 23.72
CA LEU A 306 -5.43 12.89 25.02
C LEU A 306 -4.82 12.11 26.18
N ARG A 307 -5.00 10.79 26.21
CA ARG A 307 -4.36 9.93 27.21
C ARG A 307 -2.83 10.04 27.15
N ARG A 308 -2.25 10.14 25.95
CA ARG A 308 -0.81 10.27 25.77
C ARG A 308 -0.31 11.64 26.25
N LEU A 309 -1.02 12.71 25.92
CA LEU A 309 -0.73 14.08 26.39
C LEU A 309 -0.78 14.15 27.92
N LEU A 310 -1.79 13.57 28.56
CA LEU A 310 -1.85 13.47 30.03
C LEU A 310 -0.63 12.75 30.61
N ALA A 311 -0.19 11.66 29.97
CA ALA A 311 1.02 10.95 30.38
C ALA A 311 2.33 11.71 30.08
N LEU A 312 2.28 12.74 29.24
CA LEU A 312 3.38 13.65 28.93
C LEU A 312 3.39 14.88 29.84
N GLY A 313 2.40 15.06 30.72
CA GLY A 313 2.32 16.22 31.62
C GLY A 313 1.32 17.29 31.20
N LEU A 314 0.32 16.94 30.37
CA LEU A 314 -0.75 17.89 30.02
C LEU A 314 -1.47 18.39 31.27
N ASP A 315 -1.40 19.69 31.49
CA ASP A 315 -2.03 20.42 32.57
C ASP A 315 -2.82 21.63 32.03
N HIS A 316 -3.78 22.12 32.81
CA HIS A 316 -4.57 23.29 32.49
C HIS A 316 -4.41 24.34 33.58
N GLN A 317 -3.60 25.37 33.29
CA GLN A 317 -3.33 26.47 34.21
C GLN A 317 -3.75 27.78 33.59
N ALA A 318 -4.43 28.64 34.37
CA ALA A 318 -4.84 29.98 33.95
C ALA A 318 -5.58 30.07 32.60
N GLY A 319 -6.34 29.03 32.23
CA GLY A 319 -7.11 29.01 30.98
C GLY A 319 -6.35 28.53 29.75
N THR A 320 -5.10 28.07 29.91
CA THR A 320 -4.29 27.51 28.82
C THR A 320 -3.90 26.06 29.11
N TRP A 321 -3.82 25.28 28.04
CA TRP A 321 -3.30 23.92 28.08
C TRP A 321 -1.80 23.94 27.79
N GLN A 322 -1.02 23.26 28.63
CA GLN A 322 0.43 23.16 28.48
C GLN A 322 0.93 21.78 28.88
N ILE A 323 2.08 21.39 28.34
CA ILE A 323 2.83 20.20 28.76
C ILE A 323 3.87 20.67 29.77
N VAL A 324 3.82 20.14 31.00
CA VAL A 324 4.67 20.55 32.15
C VAL A 324 5.53 19.41 32.66
#